data_AF-A0A2A8C840-F1
#
_entry.id   AF-A0A2A8C840-F1
#
_cell.length_a   1.000
_cell.length_b   1.000
_cell.length_c   1.000
_cell.angle_alpha   90.00
_cell.angle_beta   90.00
_cell.angle_gamma   90.00
#
_symmetry.space_group_name_H-M   'P 1'
#
loop_
_entity.id
_entity.type
_entity.pdbx_description
1 polymer ?
#
loop_
_entity_poly.entity_id
_entity_poly.type
_entity_poly.pdbx_seq_one_letter_code
_entity_poly.pdbx_strand_id
1 'polypeptide(L)'
;MSDLQTKLGNGMNKLQEGIEQGKIKLQVAQEIAQLKKEIQVQLHKKTEVLLELGQQVYVQIRDTGVKEEVLKQLVAPIQEFDVLIYQAQKRIVELQKQQGEKVTCECGGSLSIGDKFCGTCGKPNPMLFVESNVEKVTCVSCNEHIAKGSIFCPVCGIKQGGE
;
A
#
# COMPACT_ATOMS: atom_id res chain seq x y z
N MET A 1 19.84 52.51 1.84
CA MET A 1 20.14 51.53 2.92
C MET A 1 19.01 50.53 3.18
N SER A 2 17.78 50.70 2.62
CA SER A 2 16.64 49.80 2.88
C SER A 2 16.66 48.47 2.09
N ASP A 3 17.32 48.43 0.93
CA ASP A 3 17.26 47.26 0.02
C ASP A 3 18.15 46.08 0.44
N LEU A 4 19.19 46.33 1.25
CA LEU A 4 20.08 45.29 1.78
C LEU A 4 19.45 44.56 2.96
N GLN A 5 18.76 45.27 3.86
CA GLN A 5 18.05 44.65 4.99
C GLN A 5 16.87 43.80 4.54
N THR A 6 16.12 44.24 3.52
CA THR A 6 15.02 43.45 2.93
C THR A 6 15.52 42.22 2.18
N LYS A 7 16.63 42.32 1.42
CA LYS A 7 17.24 41.15 0.75
C LYS A 7 17.83 40.15 1.75
N LEU A 8 18.45 40.61 2.83
CA LEU A 8 18.98 39.74 3.90
C LEU A 8 17.85 39.07 4.69
N GLY A 9 16.78 39.79 5.04
CA GLY A 9 15.61 39.22 5.71
C GLY A 9 14.88 38.19 4.84
N ASN A 10 14.69 38.49 3.55
CA ASN A 10 14.11 37.54 2.59
C ASN A 10 15.00 36.30 2.37
N GLY A 11 16.33 36.47 2.42
CA GLY A 11 17.28 35.35 2.36
C GLY A 11 17.19 34.44 3.59
N MET A 12 17.07 35.03 4.78
CA MET A 12 16.95 34.30 6.04
C MET A 12 15.64 33.53 6.15
N ASN A 13 14.52 34.12 5.72
CA ASN A 13 13.22 33.45 5.66
C ASN A 13 13.26 32.24 4.69
N LYS A 14 13.86 32.40 3.50
CA LYS A 14 14.03 31.29 2.55
C LYS A 14 14.93 30.17 3.07
N LEU A 15 15.97 30.49 3.84
CA LEU A 15 16.81 29.49 4.50
C LEU A 15 16.02 28.73 5.57
N GLN A 16 15.22 29.42 6.37
CA GLN A 16 14.37 28.80 7.38
C GLN A 16 13.29 27.90 6.74
N GLU A 17 12.64 28.36 5.67
CA GLU A 17 11.72 27.55 4.86
C GLU A 17 12.40 26.30 4.29
N GLY A 18 13.62 26.43 3.76
CA GLY A 18 14.38 25.29 3.24
C GLY A 18 14.74 24.25 4.30
N ILE A 19 15.07 24.69 5.52
CA ILE A 19 15.34 23.81 6.66
C ILE A 19 14.07 23.06 7.09
N GLU A 20 12.94 23.76 7.22
CA GLU A 20 11.66 23.13 7.58
C GLU A 20 11.18 22.15 6.51
N GLN A 21 11.30 22.50 5.22
CA GLN A 21 11.01 21.58 4.11
C GLN A 21 11.92 20.33 4.16
N GLY A 22 13.20 20.50 4.47
CA GLY A 22 14.13 19.37 4.63
C GLY A 22 13.73 18.44 5.78
N LYS A 23 13.30 19.00 6.91
CA LYS A 23 12.82 18.25 8.08
C LYS A 23 11.54 17.46 7.76
N ILE A 24 10.57 18.09 7.07
CA ILE A 24 9.34 17.43 6.63
C ILE A 24 9.65 16.26 5.70
N LYS A 25 10.52 16.46 4.70
CA LYS A 25 10.95 15.39 3.79
C LYS A 25 11.59 14.21 4.52
N LEU A 26 12.45 14.49 5.50
CA LEU A 26 13.08 13.44 6.31
C LEU A 26 12.06 12.66 7.12
N GLN A 27 11.10 13.33 7.76
CA GLN A 27 10.03 12.68 8.53
C GLN A 27 9.18 11.78 7.65
N VAL A 28 8.79 12.26 6.45
CA VAL A 28 8.03 11.47 5.49
C VAL A 28 8.83 10.26 5.00
N ALA A 29 10.13 10.42 4.73
CA ALA A 29 10.99 9.30 4.34
C ALA A 29 11.08 8.23 5.44
N GLN A 30 11.15 8.65 6.72
CA GLN A 30 11.13 7.74 7.87
C GLN A 30 9.80 7.01 8.00
N GLU A 31 8.68 7.70 7.84
CA GLU A 31 7.33 7.11 7.85
C GLU A 31 7.18 6.05 6.73
N ILE A 32 7.61 6.38 5.51
CA ILE A 32 7.60 5.43 4.38
C ILE A 32 8.47 4.20 4.68
N ALA A 33 9.65 4.38 5.28
CA ALA A 33 10.54 3.27 5.64
C ALA A 33 9.89 2.34 6.68
N GLN A 34 9.21 2.92 7.67
CA GLN A 34 8.48 2.18 8.69
C GLN A 34 7.30 1.39 8.10
N LEU A 35 6.49 2.02 7.24
CA LEU A 35 5.38 1.36 6.54
C LEU A 35 5.86 0.21 5.65
N LYS A 36 6.99 0.38 4.94
CA LYS A 36 7.60 -0.70 4.15
C LYS A 36 8.01 -1.89 5.03
N LYS A 37 8.58 -1.63 6.21
CA LYS A 37 8.92 -2.68 7.17
C LYS A 37 7.67 -3.41 7.66
N GLU A 38 6.59 -2.69 7.97
CA GLU A 38 5.32 -3.27 8.38
C GLU A 38 4.73 -4.18 7.29
N ILE A 39 4.75 -3.74 6.02
CA ILE A 39 4.35 -4.57 4.88
C ILE A 39 5.14 -5.88 4.85
N GLN A 40 6.47 -5.83 5.01
CA GLN A 40 7.30 -7.04 5.02
C GLN A 40 6.95 -7.97 6.18
N VAL A 41 6.68 -7.43 7.37
CA VAL A 41 6.25 -8.23 8.53
C VAL A 41 4.93 -8.94 8.26
N GLN A 42 3.93 -8.24 7.71
CA GLN A 42 2.63 -8.85 7.42
C GLN A 42 2.71 -9.87 6.27
N LEU A 43 3.52 -9.61 5.24
CA LEU A 43 3.79 -10.56 4.16
C LEU A 43 4.44 -11.85 4.70
N HIS A 44 5.36 -11.73 5.65
CA HIS A 44 6.00 -12.87 6.29
C HIS A 44 4.98 -13.71 7.06
N LYS A 45 4.18 -13.08 7.94
CA LYS A 45 3.10 -13.76 8.68
C LYS A 45 2.10 -14.47 7.75
N LYS A 46 1.68 -13.79 6.67
CA LYS A 46 0.81 -14.39 5.66
C LYS A 46 1.47 -15.62 5.01
N THR A 47 2.76 -15.54 4.72
CA THR A 47 3.51 -16.66 4.13
C THR A 47 3.56 -17.85 5.08
N GLU A 48 3.80 -17.63 6.38
CA GLU A 48 3.80 -18.69 7.39
C GLU A 48 2.46 -19.44 7.44
N VAL A 49 1.34 -18.71 7.51
CA VAL A 49 0.00 -19.30 7.53
C VAL A 49 -0.29 -20.09 6.24
N LEU A 50 0.10 -19.56 5.07
CA LEU A 50 -0.10 -20.26 3.80
C LEU A 50 0.76 -21.53 3.67
N LEU A 51 1.97 -21.51 4.22
CA LEU A 51 2.83 -22.70 4.27
C LEU A 51 2.24 -23.76 5.21
N GLU A 52 1.76 -23.35 6.38
CA GLU A 52 1.10 -24.24 7.33
C GLU A 52 -0.17 -24.85 6.71
N LEU A 53 -0.97 -24.05 6.01
CA LEU A 53 -2.14 -24.51 5.25
C LEU A 53 -1.75 -25.61 4.26
N GLY A 54 -0.73 -25.37 3.45
CA GLY A 54 -0.26 -26.35 2.46
C GLY A 54 0.22 -27.66 3.10
N GLN A 55 0.98 -27.57 4.20
CA GLN A 55 1.44 -28.74 4.96
C GLN A 55 0.26 -29.52 5.53
N GLN A 56 -0.72 -28.83 6.12
CA GLN A 56 -1.88 -29.46 6.74
C GLN A 56 -2.78 -30.15 5.71
N VAL A 57 -3.03 -29.48 4.57
CA VAL A 57 -3.78 -30.07 3.44
C VAL A 57 -3.06 -31.32 2.91
N TYR A 58 -1.75 -31.26 2.73
CA TYR A 58 -0.96 -32.39 2.24
C TYR A 58 -1.06 -33.61 3.17
N VAL A 59 -1.00 -33.41 4.49
CA VAL A 59 -1.19 -34.49 5.48
C VAL A 59 -2.61 -35.04 5.43
N GLN A 60 -3.62 -34.16 5.42
CA GLN A 60 -5.03 -34.56 5.44
C GLN A 60 -5.43 -35.39 4.21
N ILE A 61 -4.98 -35.02 3.01
CA ILE A 61 -5.26 -35.76 1.77
C ILE A 61 -4.75 -37.20 1.82
N ARG A 62 -3.68 -37.47 2.59
CA ARG A 62 -3.06 -38.80 2.69
C ARG A 62 -3.68 -39.69 3.76
N ASP A 63 -4.54 -39.15 4.62
CA ASP A 63 -5.03 -39.85 5.81
C ASP A 63 -6.56 -39.82 5.91
N THR A 64 -7.13 -38.66 6.26
CA THR A 64 -8.54 -38.52 6.66
C THR A 64 -9.42 -37.79 5.64
N GLY A 65 -8.83 -37.30 4.54
CA GLY A 65 -9.49 -36.35 3.64
C GLY A 65 -9.44 -34.92 4.19
N VAL A 66 -9.71 -33.94 3.31
CA VAL A 66 -9.59 -32.51 3.65
C VAL A 66 -10.72 -32.06 4.58
N LYS A 67 -10.37 -31.53 5.74
CA LYS A 67 -11.28 -30.98 6.76
C LYS A 67 -11.37 -29.46 6.62
N GLU A 68 -12.25 -29.00 5.74
CA GLU A 68 -12.39 -27.59 5.37
C GLU A 68 -12.57 -26.64 6.56
N GLU A 69 -13.34 -27.02 7.58
CA GLU A 69 -13.60 -26.17 8.75
C GLU A 69 -12.33 -25.83 9.55
N VAL A 70 -11.39 -26.77 9.62
CA VAL A 70 -10.08 -26.52 10.26
C VAL A 70 -9.25 -25.56 9.41
N LEU A 71 -9.30 -25.72 8.09
CA LEU A 71 -8.56 -24.84 7.17
C LEU A 71 -9.13 -23.42 7.19
N LYS A 72 -10.45 -23.25 7.27
CA LYS A 72 -11.11 -21.94 7.41
C LYS A 72 -10.62 -21.18 8.63
N GLN A 73 -10.48 -21.86 9.77
CA GLN A 73 -9.94 -21.26 10.99
C GLN A 73 -8.47 -20.87 10.81
N LEU A 74 -7.67 -21.72 10.19
CA LEU A 74 -6.25 -21.46 9.95
C LEU A 74 -6.04 -20.21 9.06
N VAL A 75 -6.84 -20.04 8.00
CA VAL A 75 -6.67 -18.92 7.06
C VAL A 75 -7.38 -17.64 7.50
N ALA A 76 -8.22 -17.66 8.53
CA ALA A 76 -8.97 -16.49 8.99
C ALA A 76 -8.10 -15.22 9.22
N PRO A 77 -6.87 -15.31 9.78
CA PRO A 77 -6.02 -14.14 9.98
C PRO A 77 -5.49 -13.50 8.68
N ILE A 78 -5.47 -14.24 7.56
CA ILE A 78 -4.90 -13.74 6.30
C ILE A 78 -5.60 -12.47 5.83
N GLN A 79 -6.92 -12.39 6.04
CA GLN A 79 -7.69 -11.22 5.64
C GLN A 79 -7.21 -9.94 6.36
N GLU A 80 -6.87 -10.04 7.65
CA GLU A 80 -6.34 -8.90 8.41
C GLU A 80 -4.98 -8.47 7.87
N PHE A 81 -4.09 -9.43 7.57
CA PHE A 81 -2.78 -9.13 6.98
C PHE A 81 -2.93 -8.41 5.64
N ASP A 82 -3.87 -8.83 4.79
CA ASP A 82 -4.14 -8.20 3.50
C ASP A 82 -4.64 -6.76 3.64
N VAL A 83 -5.53 -6.49 4.61
CA VAL A 83 -5.99 -5.13 4.90
C VAL A 83 -4.83 -4.26 5.38
N LEU A 84 -3.98 -4.75 6.29
CA LEU A 84 -2.84 -4.00 6.82
C LEU A 84 -1.82 -3.69 5.71
N ILE A 85 -1.52 -4.66 4.84
CA ILE A 85 -0.63 -4.46 3.69
C ILE A 85 -1.19 -3.37 2.77
N TYR A 86 -2.46 -3.48 2.41
CA TYR A 86 -3.12 -2.53 1.52
C TYR A 86 -3.14 -1.11 2.10
N GLN A 87 -3.49 -0.95 3.38
CA GLN A 87 -3.54 0.35 4.04
C GLN A 87 -2.16 1.01 4.12
N ALA A 88 -1.12 0.24 4.44
CA ALA A 88 0.24 0.73 4.44
C ALA A 88 0.71 1.15 3.04
N GLN A 89 0.40 0.36 2.00
CA GLN A 89 0.70 0.70 0.61
C GLN A 89 -0.02 1.98 0.16
N LYS A 90 -1.31 2.10 0.47
CA LYS A 90 -2.11 3.30 0.20
C LYS A 90 -1.51 4.54 0.86
N ARG A 91 -1.10 4.43 2.13
CA ARG A 91 -0.46 5.51 2.87
C ARG A 91 0.88 5.93 2.25
N ILE A 92 1.72 4.97 1.82
CA ILE A 92 2.97 5.28 1.12
C ILE A 92 2.69 6.08 -0.16
N VAL A 93 1.69 5.66 -0.95
CA VAL A 93 1.30 6.37 -2.18
C VAL A 93 0.84 7.80 -1.85
N GLU A 94 0.00 7.99 -0.83
CA GLU A 94 -0.46 9.32 -0.38
C GLU A 94 0.71 10.23 0.03
N LEU A 95 1.65 9.72 0.82
CA LEU A 95 2.85 10.44 1.25
C LEU A 95 3.74 10.85 0.07
N GLN A 96 3.91 9.96 -0.91
CA GLN A 96 4.68 10.23 -2.12
C GLN A 96 4.01 11.29 -3.02
N LYS A 97 2.67 11.28 -3.13
CA LYS A 97 1.93 12.36 -3.82
C LYS A 97 2.15 13.71 -3.17
N GLN A 98 2.09 13.77 -1.84
CA GLN A 98 2.28 15.02 -1.08
C GLN A 98 3.67 15.63 -1.30
N GLN A 99 4.70 14.81 -1.52
CA GLN A 99 6.06 15.27 -1.79
C GLN A 99 6.31 15.66 -3.25
N GLY A 100 5.35 15.41 -4.15
CA GLY A 100 5.54 15.60 -5.61
C GLY A 100 6.63 14.69 -6.20
N GLU A 101 6.95 13.58 -5.52
CA GLU A 101 8.01 12.66 -5.92
C GLU A 101 7.53 11.72 -7.03
N LYS A 102 8.44 11.37 -7.94
CA LYS A 102 8.24 10.23 -8.85
C LYS A 102 8.19 8.97 -7.99
N VAL A 103 7.16 8.16 -8.17
CA VAL A 103 7.08 6.87 -7.46
C VAL A 103 8.08 5.91 -8.04
N THR A 104 8.70 5.11 -7.18
CA THR A 104 9.52 4.00 -7.62
C THR A 104 8.68 2.74 -7.58
N CYS A 105 8.54 2.08 -8.73
CA CYS A 105 7.93 0.76 -8.82
C CYS A 105 8.72 -0.23 -7.94
N GLU A 106 8.06 -1.31 -7.51
CA GLU A 106 8.71 -2.41 -6.77
C GLU A 106 9.93 -3.00 -7.49
N CYS A 107 9.98 -2.90 -8.83
CA CYS A 107 11.13 -3.36 -9.62
C CYS A 107 12.29 -2.36 -9.68
N GLY A 108 12.20 -1.20 -9.03
CA GLY A 108 13.17 -0.11 -9.11
C GLY A 108 12.97 0.87 -10.27
N GLY A 109 11.96 0.65 -11.14
CA GLY A 109 11.65 1.56 -12.24
C GLY A 109 10.97 2.85 -11.77
N SER A 110 11.25 3.99 -12.41
CA SER A 110 10.60 5.27 -12.10
C SER A 110 9.19 5.34 -12.72
N LEU A 111 8.23 5.82 -11.94
CA LEU A 111 6.83 6.02 -12.30
C LEU A 111 6.47 7.50 -12.09
N SER A 112 5.86 8.09 -13.09
CA SER A 112 5.15 9.36 -13.00
C SER A 112 3.73 9.14 -12.49
N ILE A 113 3.11 10.17 -11.92
CA ILE A 113 1.74 10.11 -11.38
C ILE A 113 0.73 9.67 -12.45
N GLY A 114 0.93 10.05 -13.72
CA GLY A 114 0.06 9.68 -14.84
C GLY A 114 0.38 8.33 -15.50
N ASP A 115 1.43 7.62 -15.10
CA ASP A 115 1.80 6.36 -15.75
C ASP A 115 0.78 5.27 -15.41
N LYS A 116 0.29 4.53 -16.41
CA LYS A 116 -0.63 3.40 -16.18
C LYS A 116 0.07 2.14 -15.68
N PHE A 117 1.27 1.92 -16.18
CA PHE A 117 2.10 0.77 -15.89
C PHE A 117 3.55 1.22 -15.78
N CYS A 118 4.37 0.45 -15.07
CA CYS A 118 5.80 0.64 -15.05
C CYS A 118 6.40 0.33 -16.41
N GLY A 119 7.07 1.31 -17.03
CA GLY A 119 7.78 1.12 -18.30
C GLY A 119 8.93 0.09 -18.23
N THR A 120 9.38 -0.29 -17.04
CA THR A 120 10.46 -1.27 -16.84
C THR A 120 9.95 -2.70 -16.67
N CYS A 121 8.90 -2.93 -15.89
CA CYS A 121 8.42 -4.28 -15.57
C CYS A 121 6.97 -4.58 -15.98
N GLY A 122 6.25 -3.59 -16.52
CA GLY A 122 4.85 -3.74 -16.94
C GLY A 122 3.84 -3.84 -15.80
N LYS A 123 4.26 -3.86 -14.53
CA LYS A 123 3.32 -3.87 -13.39
C LYS A 123 2.48 -2.59 -13.35
N PRO A 124 1.18 -2.66 -12.96
CA PRO A 124 0.33 -1.48 -12.83
C PRO A 124 0.94 -0.44 -11.89
N ASN A 125 0.72 0.84 -12.18
CA ASN A 125 1.16 1.90 -11.29
C ASN A 125 0.31 1.89 -10.00
N PRO A 126 0.90 1.66 -8.82
CA PRO A 126 0.16 1.64 -7.57
C PRO A 126 -0.52 2.98 -7.24
N MET A 127 -0.08 4.09 -7.86
CA MET A 127 -0.69 5.41 -7.66
C MET A 127 -2.08 5.61 -8.25
N LEU A 128 -2.44 4.81 -9.26
CA LEU A 128 -3.73 4.94 -9.96
C LEU A 128 -4.90 4.31 -9.19
N PHE A 129 -4.63 3.45 -8.22
CA PHE A 129 -5.66 2.88 -7.34
C PHE A 129 -6.42 3.95 -6.53
N VAL A 130 -5.87 5.17 -6.42
CA VAL A 130 -6.42 6.24 -5.59
C VAL A 130 -7.31 7.23 -6.37
N GLU A 131 -7.21 7.29 -7.70
CA GLU A 131 -7.67 8.45 -8.50
C GLU A 131 -8.94 8.27 -9.32
N SER A 132 -9.52 7.08 -9.38
CA SER A 132 -10.75 6.93 -10.15
C SER A 132 -11.89 7.65 -9.42
N ASN A 133 -12.51 8.67 -10.05
CA ASN A 133 -13.79 9.31 -9.70
C ASN A 133 -14.98 8.32 -9.75
N VAL A 134 -14.70 7.06 -9.45
CA VAL A 134 -15.60 5.94 -9.48
C VAL A 134 -16.26 5.90 -8.11
N GLU A 135 -17.58 5.80 -8.13
CA GLU A 135 -18.38 5.61 -6.93
C GLU A 135 -17.80 4.44 -6.11
N LYS A 136 -17.60 4.65 -4.81
CA LYS A 136 -17.02 3.63 -3.93
C LYS A 136 -18.11 2.97 -3.10
N VAL A 137 -17.95 1.67 -2.89
CA VAL A 137 -18.79 0.86 -2.01
C VAL A 137 -17.92 0.20 -0.95
N THR A 138 -18.52 -0.16 0.18
CA THR A 138 -17.85 -0.89 1.25
C THR A 138 -17.79 -2.39 0.92
N CYS A 139 -16.60 -2.98 1.01
CA CYS A 139 -16.43 -4.42 0.85
C CYS A 139 -17.24 -5.20 1.89
N VAL A 140 -17.98 -6.23 1.45
CA VAL A 140 -18.86 -7.05 2.32
C VAL A 140 -18.11 -7.90 3.36
N SER A 141 -16.79 -8.03 3.23
CA SER A 141 -15.96 -8.91 4.08
C SER A 141 -14.94 -8.12 4.89
N CYS A 142 -14.17 -7.22 4.27
CA CYS A 142 -13.08 -6.51 4.93
C CYS A 142 -13.35 -5.03 5.24
N ASN A 143 -14.53 -4.53 4.87
CA ASN A 143 -14.95 -3.13 5.09
C ASN A 143 -14.12 -2.04 4.40
N GLU A 144 -13.14 -2.37 3.56
CA GLU A 144 -12.42 -1.35 2.78
C GLU A 144 -13.30 -0.76 1.67
N HIS A 145 -13.06 0.50 1.32
CA HIS A 145 -13.76 1.18 0.22
C HIS A 145 -13.16 0.81 -1.14
N ILE A 146 -13.97 0.15 -1.97
CA ILE A 146 -13.59 -0.38 -3.28
C ILE A 146 -14.46 0.23 -4.39
N ALA A 147 -14.02 0.14 -5.64
CA ALA A 147 -14.80 0.65 -6.78
C ALA A 147 -16.14 -0.09 -6.94
N LYS A 148 -17.24 0.65 -7.11
CA LYS A 148 -18.55 0.08 -7.45
C LYS A 148 -18.46 -0.72 -8.75
N GLY A 149 -19.09 -1.90 -8.77
CA GLY A 149 -19.00 -2.84 -9.88
C GLY A 149 -17.78 -3.77 -9.84
N SER A 150 -16.92 -3.67 -8.82
CA SER A 150 -15.86 -4.67 -8.59
C SER A 150 -16.49 -6.04 -8.34
N ILE A 151 -16.10 -7.07 -9.11
CA ILE A 151 -16.57 -8.46 -8.92
C ILE A 151 -15.86 -9.12 -7.72
N PHE A 152 -14.61 -8.74 -7.46
CA PHE A 152 -13.82 -9.19 -6.31
C PHE A 152 -13.23 -7.99 -5.59
N CYS A 153 -13.07 -8.09 -4.27
CA CYS A 153 -12.37 -7.07 -3.50
C CYS A 153 -10.88 -7.08 -3.87
N PRO A 154 -10.27 -5.97 -4.33
CA PRO A 154 -8.84 -5.91 -4.61
C PRO A 154 -7.95 -6.02 -3.37
N VAL A 155 -8.55 -6.01 -2.16
CA VAL A 155 -7.84 -6.12 -0.89
C VAL A 155 -7.89 -7.55 -0.36
N CYS A 156 -9.08 -8.06 -0.03
CA CYS A 156 -9.22 -9.39 0.57
C CYS A 156 -9.54 -10.52 -0.43
N GLY A 157 -9.76 -10.21 -1.71
CA GLY A 157 -10.07 -11.20 -2.74
C GLY A 157 -11.49 -11.80 -2.69
N ILE A 158 -12.31 -11.46 -1.68
CA ILE A 158 -13.68 -11.99 -1.57
C ILE A 158 -14.57 -11.44 -2.68
N LYS A 159 -15.40 -12.32 -3.25
CA LYS A 159 -16.39 -11.98 -4.27
C LYS A 159 -17.37 -10.94 -3.73
N GLN A 160 -17.64 -9.94 -4.54
CA GLN A 160 -18.60 -8.88 -4.32
C GLN A 160 -19.80 -9.10 -5.26
N GLY A 161 -20.89 -8.38 -5.04
CA GLY A 161 -22.10 -8.46 -5.87
C GLY A 161 -22.02 -7.74 -7.23
N GLY A 162 -20.82 -7.49 -7.78
CA GLY A 162 -20.68 -6.89 -9.11
C GLY A 162 -21.18 -7.84 -10.20
N GLU A 163 -22.03 -7.34 -11.11
CA GLU A 163 -22.48 -8.03 -12.33
C GLU A 163 -21.37 -8.13 -13.38
#